data_AF-A0A9E0D6G3-F1
#
_entry.id   AF-A0A9E0D6G3-F1
#
_cell.length_a   1.000
_cell.length_b   1.000
_cell.length_c   1.000
_cell.angle_alpha   90.00
_cell.angle_beta   90.00
_cell.angle_gamma   90.00
#
_symmetry.space_group_name_H-M   'P 1'
#
loop_
_entity.id
_entity.type
_entity.pdbx_description
1 polymer ?
#
loop_
_entity_poly.entity_id
_entity_poly.type
_entity_poly.pdbx_seq_one_letter_code
_entity_poly.pdbx_strand_id
1 'polypeptide(L)' 'IVPVLKFIEKHMVPLKASGVVWGCDVQYMLTGQTNQHPRTAIAFTKAERTDYAKYYTEITGDE' A
#
# COMPACT_ATOMS: atom_id res chain seq x y z
N ILE A 1 15.14 -17.77 -6.01
CA ILE A 1 14.63 -16.63 -5.22
C ILE A 1 15.73 -15.70 -4.71
N VAL A 2 16.84 -16.22 -4.15
CA VAL A 2 17.92 -15.43 -3.54
C VAL A 2 18.48 -14.28 -4.40
N PRO A 3 18.73 -14.43 -5.72
CA PRO A 3 19.19 -13.31 -6.55
C PRO A 3 18.18 -12.15 -6.63
N VAL A 4 16.89 -12.46 -6.63
CA VAL A 4 15.80 -11.48 -6.65
C VAL A 4 15.73 -10.75 -5.30
N LEU A 5 15.87 -11.47 -4.19
CA LEU A 5 15.90 -10.85 -2.86
C LEU A 5 17.08 -9.88 -2.72
N LYS A 6 18.27 -10.28 -3.19
CA LYS A 6 19.45 -9.40 -3.22
C LYS A 6 19.24 -8.15 -4.08
N PHE A 7 18.53 -8.27 -5.20
CA PHE A 7 18.15 -7.11 -6.00
C PHE A 7 17.22 -6.17 -5.24
N ILE A 8 16.20 -6.70 -4.56
CA ILE A 8 15.27 -5.93 -3.74
C ILE A 8 16.01 -5.21 -2.61
N GLU A 9 16.86 -5.91 -1.86
CA GLU A 9 17.67 -5.34 -0.78
C GLU A 9 18.58 -4.21 -1.28
N LYS A 10 19.29 -4.44 -2.39
CA LYS A 10 20.28 -3.49 -2.91
C LYS A 10 19.66 -2.27 -3.60
N HIS A 11 18.51 -2.42 -4.25
CA HIS A 11 17.94 -1.39 -5.11
C HIS A 11 16.57 -0.90 -4.67
N MET A 12 15.66 -1.79 -4.26
CA MET A 12 14.28 -1.40 -3.94
C MET A 12 14.15 -0.80 -2.53
N VAL A 13 14.89 -1.29 -1.54
CA VAL A 13 14.87 -0.74 -0.17
C VAL A 13 15.34 0.72 -0.13
N PRO A 14 16.47 1.11 -0.78
CA PRO A 14 16.88 2.52 -0.86
C PRO A 14 15.86 3.42 -1.56
N LEU A 15 15.21 2.93 -2.63
CA LEU A 15 14.17 3.69 -3.34
C LEU A 15 12.97 3.97 -2.45
N LYS A 16 12.53 2.98 -1.66
CA LYS A 16 11.46 3.18 -0.68
C LYS A 16 11.86 4.22 0.37
N ALA A 17 13.10 4.16 0.87
CA ALA A 17 13.61 5.15 1.83
C ALA A 17 13.74 6.56 1.24
N SER A 18 13.99 6.70 -0.07
CA SER A 18 14.03 8.00 -0.75
C SER A 18 12.65 8.58 -1.07
N GLY A 19 11.57 7.98 -0.57
CA GLY A 19 10.21 8.47 -0.75
C GLY A 19 9.50 7.94 -2.00
N VAL A 20 10.07 6.96 -2.71
CA VAL A 20 9.35 6.31 -3.82
C VAL A 20 8.26 5.42 -3.23
N VAL A 21 7.00 5.77 -3.52
CA VAL A 21 5.84 5.00 -3.12
C VAL A 21 5.55 3.94 -4.18
N TRP A 22 5.94 2.70 -3.90
CA TRP A 22 5.70 1.55 -4.76
C TRP A 22 5.41 0.31 -3.91
N GLY A 23 4.36 -0.43 -4.27
CA GLY A 23 4.11 -1.79 -3.79
C GLY A 23 2.82 -1.98 -2.99
N CYS A 24 2.75 -3.12 -2.31
CA CYS A 24 1.62 -3.50 -1.46
C CYS A 24 1.72 -2.76 -0.10
N ASP A 25 1.30 -1.50 -0.08
CA ASP A 25 1.10 -0.76 1.16
C ASP A 25 -0.25 -1.14 1.80
N VAL A 26 -0.46 -0.74 3.06
CA VAL A 26 -1.59 -1.16 3.89
C VAL A 26 -2.94 -0.90 3.20
N GLN A 27 -3.14 0.27 2.61
CA GLN A 27 -4.35 0.63 1.88
C GLN A 27 -4.64 -0.29 0.68
N TYR A 28 -3.61 -0.75 -0.03
CA TYR A 28 -3.76 -1.68 -1.16
C TYR A 28 -4.07 -3.09 -0.68
N MET A 29 -3.42 -3.52 0.41
CA MET A 29 -3.71 -4.78 1.08
C MET A 29 -5.18 -4.83 1.54
N LEU A 30 -5.67 -3.76 2.19
CA LEU A 30 -7.05 -3.67 2.66
C LEU A 30 -8.05 -3.74 1.49
N THR A 31 -7.83 -2.98 0.40
CA THR A 31 -8.70 -3.08 -0.79
C THR A 31 -8.67 -4.44 -1.45
N GLY A 32 -7.49 -5.07 -1.53
CA GLY A 32 -7.32 -6.39 -2.11
C GLY A 32 -8.04 -7.46 -1.29
N GLN A 33 -7.94 -7.41 0.04
CA GLN A 33 -8.64 -8.31 0.94
C GLN A 33 -10.17 -8.24 0.78
N THR A 34 -10.69 -7.03 0.55
CA THR A 34 -12.12 -6.79 0.29
C THR A 34 -12.54 -7.04 -1.18
N ASN A 35 -11.65 -7.53 -2.04
CA ASN A 35 -11.87 -7.68 -3.49
C ASN A 35 -12.38 -6.40 -4.18
N GLN A 36 -11.97 -5.22 -3.69
CA GLN A 36 -12.37 -3.94 -4.24
C GLN A 36 -11.34 -3.41 -5.25
N HIS A 37 -11.83 -2.58 -6.19
CA HIS A 37 -10.95 -1.88 -7.12
C HIS A 37 -9.99 -0.96 -6.34
N PRO A 38 -8.68 -0.92 -6.65
CA PRO A 38 -7.68 -0.14 -5.91
C PRO A 38 -7.82 1.39 -6.01
N ARG A 39 -8.96 1.90 -6.52
CA ARG A 39 -9.19 3.34 -6.75
C ARG A 39 -9.12 4.12 -5.45
N THR A 40 -9.73 3.58 -4.40
CA THR A 40 -9.75 4.16 -3.04
C THR A 40 -8.35 4.12 -2.42
N ALA A 41 -7.58 3.06 -2.64
CA ALA A 41 -6.19 2.96 -2.17
C ALA A 41 -5.27 3.97 -2.88
N ILE A 42 -5.46 4.19 -4.18
CA ILE A 42 -4.74 5.22 -4.94
C ILE A 42 -5.07 6.61 -4.40
N ALA A 43 -6.35 6.90 -4.13
CA ALA A 43 -6.78 8.18 -3.57
C ALA A 43 -6.22 8.39 -2.15
N PHE A 44 -6.22 7.35 -1.31
CA PHE A 44 -5.63 7.37 0.03
C PHE A 44 -4.13 7.68 -0.02
N THR A 45 -3.41 7.03 -0.94
CA THR A 45 -1.98 7.27 -1.17
C THR A 45 -1.71 8.72 -1.60
N LYS A 46 -2.49 9.23 -2.57
CA LYS A 46 -2.37 10.61 -3.06
C LYS A 46 -2.68 11.66 -1.99
N ALA A 47 -3.56 11.33 -1.05
CA ALA A 47 -3.94 12.20 0.05
C ALA A 47 -2.97 12.10 1.26
N GLU A 48 -1.90 11.29 1.16
CA GLU A 48 -0.93 11.06 2.23
C GLU A 48 -1.60 10.71 3.58
N ARG A 49 -2.75 10.03 3.50
CA ARG A 49 -3.52 9.61 4.67
C ARG A 49 -2.78 8.50 5.42
N THR A 50 -2.96 8.47 6.74
CA THR A 50 -2.41 7.43 7.62
C THR A 50 -3.46 6.83 8.55
N ASP A 51 -4.73 7.22 8.39
CA ASP A 51 -5.87 6.81 9.20
C ASP A 51 -6.49 5.50 8.69
N TYR A 52 -5.71 4.42 8.77
CA TYR A 52 -6.07 3.11 8.21
C TYR A 52 -7.34 2.50 8.80
N ALA A 53 -7.59 2.68 10.10
CA ALA A 53 -8.80 2.16 10.74
C ALA A 53 -10.07 2.80 10.14
N LYS A 54 -10.05 4.13 9.98
CA LYS A 54 -11.14 4.87 9.35
C LYS A 54 -11.28 4.47 7.87
N TYR A 55 -10.17 4.30 7.16
CA TYR A 55 -10.20 3.81 5.79
C TYR A 55 -10.81 2.40 5.66
N TYR A 56 -10.54 1.50 6.61
CA TYR A 56 -11.13 0.16 6.64
C TYR A 56 -12.66 0.24 6.78
N THR A 57 -13.15 1.00 7.76
CA THR A 57 -14.57 1.33 7.95
C THR A 57 -15.19 1.92 6.66
N GLU A 58 -14.50 2.85 5.99
CA GLU A 58 -14.96 3.45 4.72
C GLU A 58 -15.13 2.42 3.59
N ILE A 59 -14.26 1.40 3.51
CA ILE A 59 -14.33 0.39 2.45
C ILE A 59 -15.27 -0.76 2.80
N THR A 60 -15.42 -1.16 4.07
CA THR A 60 -16.31 -2.26 4.45
C THR A 60 -17.74 -1.80 4.69
N GLY A 61 -17.95 -0.51 4.99
CA GLY A 61 -19.26 0.02 5.38
C GLY A 61 -19.68 -0.42 6.79
N ASP A 62 -18.76 -0.95 7.59
CA ASP A 62 -19.00 -1.26 8.99
C ASP A 62 -19.00 0.05 9.80
N GLU A 63 -20.11 0.39 10.45
CA GLU A 63 -20.24 1.58 11.33
C GLU A 63 -19.39 1.49 12.60
#